data_AF-W6YNV8-F1
#
_entry.id   AF-W6YNV8-F1
#
_cell.length_a   1.000
_cell.length_b   1.000
_cell.length_c   1.000
_cell.angle_alpha   90.00
_cell.angle_beta   90.00
_cell.angle_gamma   90.00
#
_symmetry.space_group_name_H-M   'P 1'
#
loop_
_entity.id
_entity.type
_entity.pdbx_description
1 polymer ?
#
loop_
_entity_poly.entity_id
_entity_poly.type
_entity_poly.pdbx_seq_one_letter_code
_entity_poly.pdbx_strand_id
1 'polypeptide(L)'
;MARHVRIKQLPKLTARSIPQAPSQHVQSLRTFSVLNRPPPNYKGHIPLTRLERLSLVLGSGIGSFLDPRRGDLIASFGEATAQPYFIYKLRDRMLLHPTGRRILRDRPRLTSTSLDIPRLRKLPQNTLGYAYAAWLDREGVSPDTRAPVQYIDDEECAYVMQRYRECHDFYHALVGLPVFREGEVALKAFEFANTGLPMTGLAVFSAFTLKKAEWRRFWDVYGPWAARNGALSGDVINVYWEEELETDIDELRTRLGIEKPPDLRAMRGAEREARKREKEAKEKMARAV
;
A
#
# COMPACT_ATOMS: atom_id res chain seq x y z
N MET A 1 -61.94 -79.41 -12.81
CA MET A 1 -62.23 -79.80 -11.41
C MET A 1 -60.92 -79.67 -10.64
N ALA A 2 -60.76 -79.00 -9.50
CA ALA A 2 -61.66 -78.27 -8.62
C ALA A 2 -60.81 -77.29 -7.76
N ARG A 3 -61.41 -76.13 -7.45
CA ARG A 3 -61.32 -75.32 -6.20
C ARG A 3 -59.92 -74.88 -5.73
N HIS A 4 -59.53 -73.62 -5.96
CA HIS A 4 -59.75 -72.47 -5.05
C HIS A 4 -59.58 -72.78 -3.55
N VAL A 5 -58.45 -72.36 -2.97
CA VAL A 5 -58.39 -71.85 -1.60
C VAL A 5 -57.54 -70.59 -1.56
N ARG A 6 -58.17 -69.54 -1.02
CA ARG A 6 -57.73 -68.16 -0.91
C ARG A 6 -57.13 -67.97 0.50
N ILE A 7 -55.87 -67.58 0.63
CA ILE A 7 -55.29 -67.19 1.92
C ILE A 7 -54.84 -65.73 1.87
N LYS A 8 -55.76 -64.91 2.37
CA LYS A 8 -55.63 -63.71 3.21
C LYS A 8 -54.38 -62.82 3.07
N GLN A 9 -54.69 -61.63 2.57
CA GLN A 9 -54.02 -60.34 2.74
C GLN A 9 -53.24 -60.19 4.05
N LEU A 10 -51.93 -59.94 3.93
CA LEU A 10 -51.13 -59.28 4.96
C LEU A 10 -51.19 -57.76 4.74
N PRO A 11 -51.52 -56.95 5.75
CA PRO A 11 -51.56 -55.50 5.61
C PRO A 11 -50.13 -54.97 5.43
N LYS A 12 -49.92 -54.20 4.36
CA LYS A 12 -48.75 -53.34 4.20
C LYS A 12 -48.74 -52.37 5.37
N LEU A 13 -47.77 -52.49 6.27
CA LEU A 13 -47.44 -51.46 7.24
C LEU A 13 -46.93 -50.24 6.46
N THR A 14 -47.84 -49.34 6.10
CA THR A 14 -47.50 -47.99 5.67
C THR A 14 -46.91 -47.28 6.87
N ALA A 15 -45.60 -47.09 6.88
CA ALA A 15 -44.97 -46.13 7.77
C ALA A 15 -45.62 -44.77 7.50
N ARG A 16 -46.46 -44.31 8.44
CA ARG A 16 -46.94 -42.92 8.45
C ARG A 16 -45.71 -42.04 8.59
N SER A 17 -45.34 -41.38 7.50
CA SER A 17 -44.43 -40.24 7.53
C SER A 17 -45.02 -39.20 8.48
N ILE A 18 -44.40 -39.05 9.64
CA ILE A 18 -44.62 -37.90 10.52
C ILE A 18 -44.27 -36.66 9.68
N PRO A 19 -45.14 -35.66 9.55
CA PRO A 19 -44.74 -34.41 8.94
C PRO A 19 -43.63 -33.83 9.81
N GLN A 20 -42.40 -33.82 9.31
CA GLN A 20 -41.34 -33.04 9.90
C GLN A 20 -41.83 -31.59 9.90
N ALA A 21 -42.02 -31.04 11.10
CA ALA A 21 -42.24 -29.62 11.28
C ALA A 21 -41.15 -28.89 10.48
N PRO A 22 -41.47 -27.80 9.75
CA PRO A 22 -40.44 -27.03 9.10
C PRO A 22 -39.44 -26.62 10.19
N SER A 23 -38.20 -27.09 10.05
CA SER A 23 -37.06 -26.56 10.78
C SER A 23 -37.08 -25.06 10.52
N GLN A 24 -37.66 -24.30 11.46
CA GLN A 24 -37.46 -22.89 11.53
C GLN A 24 -35.99 -22.74 11.87
N HIS A 25 -35.16 -22.64 10.83
CA HIS A 25 -33.89 -21.94 10.94
C HIS A 25 -34.26 -20.51 11.32
N VAL A 26 -34.46 -20.30 12.63
CA VAL A 26 -34.31 -19.00 13.24
C VAL A 26 -32.85 -18.65 12.98
N GLN A 27 -32.60 -18.00 11.84
CA GLN A 27 -31.39 -17.23 11.65
C GLN A 27 -31.46 -16.18 12.75
N SER A 28 -30.85 -16.49 13.89
CA SER A 28 -30.55 -15.51 14.92
C SER A 28 -29.80 -14.41 14.19
N LEU A 29 -30.48 -13.29 13.94
CA LEU A 29 -29.87 -12.06 13.45
C LEU A 29 -28.99 -11.55 14.59
N ARG A 30 -27.83 -12.17 14.75
CA ARG A 30 -26.82 -11.71 15.69
C ARG A 30 -26.33 -10.38 15.13
N THR A 31 -26.61 -9.32 15.86
CA THR A 31 -26.11 -7.99 15.55
C THR A 31 -24.58 -8.02 15.54
N PHE A 32 -23.99 -7.38 14.53
CA PHE A 32 -22.53 -7.25 14.41
C PHE A 32 -22.00 -6.63 15.70
N SER A 33 -21.20 -7.38 16.45
CA SER A 33 -20.53 -6.91 17.66
C SER A 33 -19.16 -7.54 17.79
N VAL A 34 -18.36 -7.08 18.75
CA VAL A 34 -17.04 -7.68 19.06
C VAL A 34 -17.16 -9.18 19.36
N LEU A 35 -18.26 -9.60 20.00
CA LEU A 35 -18.53 -11.00 20.34
C LEU A 35 -19.21 -11.79 19.21
N ASN A 36 -19.86 -11.10 18.26
CA ASN A 36 -20.54 -11.69 17.12
C ASN A 36 -20.11 -10.95 15.84
N ARG A 37 -18.89 -11.23 15.41
CA ARG A 37 -18.32 -10.70 14.17
C ARG A 37 -18.71 -11.59 12.98
N PRO A 38 -19.11 -11.04 11.83
CA PRO A 38 -19.36 -11.82 10.62
C PRO A 38 -18.13 -12.62 10.19
N PRO A 39 -18.33 -13.71 9.43
CA PRO A 39 -17.21 -14.43 8.85
C PRO A 39 -16.40 -13.52 7.91
N PRO A 40 -15.08 -13.72 7.80
CA PRO A 40 -14.24 -13.05 6.81
C PRO A 40 -14.78 -13.22 5.37
N ASN A 41 -14.72 -12.17 4.55
CA ASN A 41 -15.09 -12.23 3.13
C ASN A 41 -14.07 -13.03 2.31
N TYR A 42 -12.82 -13.07 2.77
CA TYR A 42 -11.72 -13.83 2.20
C TYR A 42 -10.70 -14.19 3.29
N LYS A 43 -9.74 -15.06 2.97
CA LYS A 43 -8.73 -15.51 3.94
C LYS A 43 -7.91 -14.33 4.48
N GLY A 44 -7.90 -14.16 5.81
CA GLY A 44 -7.17 -13.09 6.49
C GLY A 44 -7.95 -11.79 6.68
N HIS A 45 -9.14 -11.66 6.10
CA HIS A 45 -10.01 -10.50 6.30
C HIS A 45 -10.55 -10.44 7.75
N ILE A 46 -10.53 -9.23 8.32
CA ILE A 46 -11.03 -8.89 9.64
C ILE A 46 -12.12 -7.83 9.46
N PRO A 47 -13.40 -8.23 9.41
CA PRO A 47 -14.49 -7.27 9.23
C PRO A 47 -14.59 -6.32 10.43
N LEU A 48 -14.81 -5.03 10.15
CA LEU A 48 -14.96 -3.98 11.16
C LEU A 48 -16.32 -3.27 11.03
N THR A 49 -16.93 -2.95 12.17
CA THR A 49 -18.01 -1.96 12.23
C THR A 49 -17.51 -0.57 11.84
N ARG A 50 -18.44 0.35 11.54
CA ARG A 50 -18.11 1.77 11.35
C ARG A 50 -17.41 2.38 12.56
N LEU A 51 -17.82 2.01 13.77
CA LEU A 51 -17.22 2.51 15.02
C LEU A 51 -15.82 1.93 15.24
N GLU A 52 -15.65 0.61 15.09
CA GLU A 52 -14.32 -0.02 15.19
C GLU A 52 -13.35 0.54 14.14
N ARG A 53 -13.83 0.78 12.91
CA ARG A 53 -13.03 1.40 11.86
C ARG A 53 -12.64 2.83 12.21
N LEU A 54 -13.56 3.65 12.73
CA LEU A 54 -13.25 5.01 13.17
C LEU A 54 -12.22 5.00 14.32
N SER A 55 -12.40 4.12 15.31
CA SER A 55 -11.44 3.93 16.40
C SER A 55 -10.08 3.48 15.86
N LEU A 56 -10.05 2.61 14.85
CA LEU A 56 -8.81 2.20 14.18
C LEU A 56 -8.14 3.39 13.49
N VAL A 57 -8.87 4.22 12.74
CA VAL A 57 -8.34 5.45 12.13
C VAL A 57 -7.69 6.35 13.17
N LEU A 58 -8.40 6.65 14.26
CA LEU A 58 -7.89 7.56 15.31
C LEU A 58 -6.69 6.97 16.05
N GLY A 59 -6.81 5.72 16.51
CA GLY A 59 -5.76 5.06 17.28
C GLY A 59 -4.48 4.83 16.47
N SER A 60 -4.63 4.30 15.24
CA SER A 60 -3.47 4.06 14.37
C SER A 60 -2.88 5.35 13.79
N GLY A 61 -3.70 6.37 13.51
CA GLY A 61 -3.24 7.68 13.07
C GLY A 61 -2.43 8.41 14.14
N ILE A 62 -2.94 8.50 15.37
CA ILE A 62 -2.22 9.12 16.49
C ILE A 62 -0.95 8.32 16.81
N GLY A 63 -1.07 6.99 16.91
CA GLY A 63 0.06 6.13 17.24
C GLY A 63 1.18 6.18 16.19
N SER A 64 0.85 6.16 14.90
CA SER A 64 1.85 6.29 13.83
C SER A 64 2.46 7.69 13.72
N PHE A 65 1.71 8.74 14.07
CA PHE A 65 2.25 10.10 14.15
C PHE A 65 3.26 10.25 15.29
N LEU A 66 2.99 9.65 16.45
CA LEU A 66 3.88 9.68 17.61
C LEU A 66 5.10 8.77 17.43
N ASP A 67 4.90 7.58 16.87
CA ASP A 67 5.98 6.64 16.54
C ASP A 67 5.90 6.16 15.08
N PRO A 68 6.57 6.88 14.15
CA PRO A 68 6.61 6.51 12.74
C PRO A 68 7.31 5.17 12.45
N ARG A 69 7.98 4.55 13.43
CA ARG A 69 8.60 3.23 13.24
C ARG A 69 7.59 2.09 13.33
N ARG A 70 6.37 2.37 13.81
CA ARG A 70 5.26 1.42 13.87
C ARG A 70 4.59 1.28 12.50
N GLY A 71 5.25 0.55 11.61
CA GLY A 71 4.75 0.26 10.26
C GLY A 71 3.39 -0.46 10.25
N ASP A 72 3.09 -1.23 11.30
CA ASP A 72 1.78 -1.87 11.53
C ASP A 72 0.65 -0.85 11.71
N LEU A 73 0.91 0.25 12.42
CA LEU A 73 -0.06 1.33 12.60
C LEU A 73 -0.25 2.12 11.31
N ILE A 74 0.82 2.40 10.55
CA ILE A 74 0.72 3.06 9.25
C ILE A 74 -0.09 2.20 8.26
N ALA A 75 0.14 0.89 8.25
CA ALA A 75 -0.61 -0.06 7.45
C ALA A 75 -2.11 -0.03 7.81
N SER A 76 -2.42 -0.18 9.09
CA SER A 76 -3.81 -0.16 9.60
C SER A 76 -4.51 1.15 9.28
N PHE A 77 -3.81 2.28 9.46
CA PHE A 77 -4.31 3.62 9.12
C PHE A 77 -4.58 3.78 7.62
N GLY A 78 -3.70 3.24 6.79
CA GLY A 78 -3.88 3.18 5.34
C GLY A 78 -5.16 2.45 4.92
N GLU A 79 -5.43 1.27 5.50
CA GLU A 79 -6.63 0.49 5.17
C GLU A 79 -7.91 1.14 5.67
N ALA A 80 -7.87 1.69 6.88
CA ALA A 80 -9.02 2.29 7.51
C ALA A 80 -9.46 3.60 6.83
N THR A 81 -8.50 4.37 6.28
CA THR A 81 -8.77 5.63 5.56
C THR A 81 -9.05 5.44 4.07
N ALA A 82 -8.66 4.32 3.46
CA ALA A 82 -8.89 4.07 2.04
C ALA A 82 -10.35 3.70 1.72
N GLN A 83 -11.11 3.25 2.72
CA GLN A 83 -12.53 2.93 2.59
C GLN A 83 -13.43 4.09 3.04
N PRO A 84 -14.65 4.19 2.49
CA PRO A 84 -15.28 3.25 1.56
C PRO A 84 -15.09 3.62 0.07
N TYR A 85 -14.35 4.69 -0.27
CA TYR A 85 -14.36 5.24 -1.63
C TYR A 85 -13.01 5.16 -2.36
N PHE A 86 -11.91 5.48 -1.66
CA PHE A 86 -10.64 5.77 -2.33
C PHE A 86 -9.97 4.53 -2.91
N ILE A 87 -10.05 3.38 -2.22
CA ILE A 87 -9.49 2.13 -2.75
C ILE A 87 -10.25 1.64 -3.98
N TYR A 88 -11.58 1.78 -3.99
CA TYR A 88 -12.41 1.43 -5.15
C TYR A 88 -12.08 2.32 -6.34
N LYS A 89 -11.91 3.63 -6.12
CA LYS A 89 -11.47 4.56 -7.18
C LYS A 89 -10.11 4.16 -7.74
N LEU A 90 -9.16 3.76 -6.90
CA LEU A 90 -7.84 3.31 -7.35
C LEU A 90 -7.94 2.01 -8.16
N ARG A 91 -8.70 1.03 -7.68
CA ARG A 91 -8.99 -0.21 -8.42
C ARG A 91 -9.63 0.09 -9.78
N ASP A 92 -10.61 0.98 -9.83
CA ASP A 92 -11.31 1.31 -11.07
C ASP A 92 -10.37 1.98 -12.10
N ARG A 93 -9.42 2.81 -11.64
CA ARG A 93 -8.33 3.32 -12.51
C ARG A 93 -7.47 2.19 -13.08
N MET A 94 -7.18 1.16 -12.29
CA MET A 94 -6.46 -0.02 -12.79
C MET A 94 -7.29 -0.79 -13.83
N LEU A 95 -8.61 -0.93 -13.63
CA LEU A 95 -9.50 -1.60 -14.58
C LEU A 95 -9.61 -0.84 -15.92
N LEU A 96 -9.48 0.48 -15.92
CA LEU A 96 -9.44 1.28 -17.15
C LEU A 96 -8.14 1.08 -17.95
N HIS A 97 -7.03 0.75 -17.29
CA HIS A 97 -5.73 0.56 -17.92
C HIS A 97 -5.50 -0.90 -18.37
N PRO A 98 -5.00 -1.18 -19.60
CA PRO A 98 -4.76 -2.55 -20.06
C PRO A 98 -3.79 -3.32 -19.15
N THR A 99 -2.69 -2.69 -18.74
CA THR A 99 -1.74 -3.31 -17.80
C THR A 99 -2.35 -3.49 -16.41
N GLY A 100 -3.19 -2.55 -15.96
CA GLY A 100 -3.86 -2.67 -14.66
C GLY A 100 -4.81 -3.86 -14.61
N ARG A 101 -5.58 -4.11 -15.68
CA ARG A 101 -6.41 -5.33 -15.81
C ARG A 101 -5.59 -6.61 -15.78
N ARG A 102 -4.41 -6.63 -16.42
CA ARG A 102 -3.50 -7.78 -16.35
C ARG A 102 -3.04 -8.02 -14.92
N ILE A 103 -2.56 -6.97 -14.24
CA ILE A 103 -2.12 -7.04 -12.85
C ILE A 103 -3.24 -7.55 -11.92
N LEU A 104 -4.47 -7.06 -12.06
CA LEU A 104 -5.60 -7.50 -11.22
C LEU A 104 -5.99 -8.97 -11.45
N ARG A 105 -5.77 -9.49 -12.67
CA ARG A 105 -5.98 -10.89 -13.01
C ARG A 105 -4.84 -11.78 -12.47
N ASP A 106 -3.60 -11.41 -12.79
CA ASP A 106 -2.42 -12.23 -12.57
C ASP A 106 -2.00 -12.21 -11.09
N ARG A 107 -2.35 -11.12 -10.39
CA ARG A 107 -2.10 -10.86 -8.97
C ARG A 107 -0.67 -11.14 -8.51
N PRO A 108 0.37 -10.67 -9.24
CA PRO A 108 1.75 -10.91 -8.84
C PRO A 108 2.07 -10.23 -7.49
N ARG A 109 3.02 -10.82 -6.77
CA ARG A 109 3.53 -10.38 -5.46
C ARG A 109 4.97 -9.95 -5.60
N LEU A 110 5.31 -8.86 -4.92
CA LEU A 110 6.65 -8.25 -4.99
C LEU A 110 7.40 -8.50 -3.67
N THR A 111 7.96 -9.70 -3.55
CA THR A 111 8.82 -10.14 -2.43
C THR A 111 10.27 -10.30 -2.87
N SER A 112 11.20 -10.38 -1.92
CA SER A 112 12.62 -10.61 -2.22
C SER A 112 12.86 -11.90 -3.01
N THR A 113 12.03 -12.92 -2.77
CA THR A 113 12.10 -14.21 -3.47
C THR A 113 11.59 -14.08 -4.90
N SER A 114 10.44 -13.43 -5.11
CA SER A 114 9.87 -13.25 -6.45
C SER A 114 10.72 -12.38 -7.37
N LEU A 115 11.44 -11.41 -6.80
CA LEU A 115 12.24 -10.44 -7.53
C LEU A 115 13.68 -10.90 -7.79
N ASP A 116 14.17 -11.89 -7.04
CA ASP A 116 15.58 -12.33 -7.03
C ASP A 116 16.54 -11.14 -6.88
N ILE A 117 16.53 -10.51 -5.70
CA ILE A 117 17.37 -9.33 -5.41
C ILE A 117 18.86 -9.57 -5.72
N PRO A 118 19.47 -10.75 -5.42
CA PRO A 118 20.84 -11.05 -5.83
C PRO A 118 21.07 -10.97 -7.35
N ARG A 119 20.11 -11.38 -8.18
CA ARG A 119 20.17 -11.19 -9.63
C ARG A 119 20.06 -9.72 -10.01
N LEU A 120 19.16 -8.96 -9.39
CA LEU A 120 18.97 -7.54 -9.70
C LEU A 120 20.24 -6.70 -9.49
N ARG A 121 21.06 -7.02 -8.47
CA ARG A 121 22.35 -6.37 -8.22
C ARG A 121 23.37 -6.56 -9.37
N LYS A 122 23.17 -7.56 -10.22
CA LYS A 122 24.07 -7.88 -11.35
C LYS A 122 23.58 -7.30 -12.68
N LEU A 123 22.40 -6.69 -12.71
CA LEU A 123 21.89 -6.04 -13.92
C LEU A 123 22.72 -4.79 -14.27
N PRO A 124 22.68 -4.32 -15.54
CA PRO A 124 23.32 -3.07 -15.92
C PRO A 124 22.86 -1.88 -15.08
N GLN A 125 23.74 -0.92 -14.82
CA GLN A 125 23.46 0.17 -13.86
C GLN A 125 22.32 1.10 -14.27
N ASN A 126 22.01 1.15 -15.56
CA ASN A 126 20.94 1.96 -16.13
C ASN A 126 19.56 1.28 -16.01
N THR A 127 19.46 0.02 -15.59
CA THR A 127 18.16 -0.65 -15.46
C THR A 127 17.45 -0.29 -14.16
N LEU A 128 16.13 -0.38 -14.18
CA LEU A 128 15.31 -0.24 -12.99
C LEU A 128 15.71 -1.24 -11.89
N GLY A 129 15.95 -2.50 -12.25
CA GLY A 129 16.25 -3.56 -11.29
C GLY A 129 17.55 -3.30 -10.53
N TYR A 130 18.60 -2.86 -11.22
CA TYR A 130 19.84 -2.44 -10.56
C TYR A 130 19.59 -1.24 -9.64
N ALA A 131 18.91 -0.21 -10.15
CA ALA A 131 18.62 0.99 -9.37
C ALA A 131 17.79 0.69 -8.11
N TYR A 132 16.83 -0.23 -8.19
CA TYR A 132 16.03 -0.70 -7.07
C TYR A 132 16.89 -1.45 -6.04
N ALA A 133 17.69 -2.42 -6.47
CA ALA A 133 18.57 -3.18 -5.57
C ALA A 133 19.62 -2.27 -4.89
N ALA A 134 20.23 -1.35 -5.64
CA ALA A 134 21.16 -0.37 -5.10
C ALA A 134 20.49 0.58 -4.11
N TRP A 135 19.23 0.95 -4.34
CA TRP A 135 18.44 1.75 -3.40
C TRP A 135 18.15 0.98 -2.11
N LEU A 136 17.73 -0.30 -2.19
CA LEU A 136 17.52 -1.15 -1.02
C LEU A 136 18.79 -1.24 -0.15
N ASP A 137 19.93 -1.50 -0.79
CA ASP A 137 21.23 -1.60 -0.11
C ASP A 137 21.63 -0.29 0.57
N ARG A 138 21.37 0.85 -0.08
CA ARG A 138 21.70 2.17 0.45
C ARG A 138 20.81 2.59 1.62
N GLU A 139 19.53 2.24 1.58
CA GLU A 139 18.58 2.61 2.63
C GLU A 139 18.50 1.55 3.74
N GLY A 140 19.05 0.35 3.52
CA GLY A 140 19.08 -0.73 4.50
C GLY A 140 17.70 -1.35 4.77
N VAL A 141 16.87 -1.44 3.74
CA VAL A 141 15.48 -1.93 3.82
C VAL A 141 15.26 -3.19 2.98
N SER A 142 14.15 -3.89 3.23
CA SER A 142 13.76 -5.12 2.50
C SER A 142 12.30 -5.08 2.07
N PRO A 143 11.97 -5.55 0.85
CA PRO A 143 10.59 -5.64 0.36
C PRO A 143 9.70 -6.58 1.20
N ASP A 144 10.28 -7.50 1.98
CA ASP A 144 9.50 -8.50 2.73
C ASP A 144 8.88 -7.97 4.02
N THR A 145 9.13 -6.70 4.36
CA THR A 145 8.66 -6.08 5.61
C THR A 145 7.20 -5.60 5.55
N ARG A 146 6.51 -5.80 4.42
CA ARG A 146 5.17 -5.27 4.16
C ARG A 146 4.08 -6.07 4.87
N ALA A 147 3.38 -5.42 5.80
CA ALA A 147 2.27 -6.03 6.52
C ALA A 147 1.13 -6.46 5.57
N PRO A 148 0.50 -7.63 5.80
CA PRO A 148 -0.66 -8.06 5.04
C PRO A 148 -1.85 -7.11 5.25
N VAL A 149 -2.68 -6.96 4.22
CA VAL A 149 -3.98 -6.25 4.32
C VAL A 149 -5.00 -7.12 5.05
N GLN A 150 -5.75 -6.54 5.97
CA GLN A 150 -6.68 -7.25 6.86
C GLN A 150 -8.06 -6.61 6.95
N TYR A 151 -8.19 -5.29 6.83
CA TYR A 151 -9.37 -4.50 7.17
C TYR A 151 -10.13 -3.96 5.96
N ILE A 152 -9.77 -4.37 4.74
CA ILE A 152 -10.47 -4.00 3.50
C ILE A 152 -11.51 -5.06 3.16
N ASP A 153 -12.77 -4.64 3.01
CA ASP A 153 -13.90 -5.56 2.90
C ASP A 153 -13.93 -6.32 1.55
N ASP A 154 -13.50 -5.70 0.46
CA ASP A 154 -13.45 -6.28 -0.89
C ASP A 154 -12.08 -6.93 -1.20
N GLU A 155 -12.08 -8.15 -1.72
CA GLU A 155 -10.89 -8.98 -1.91
C GLU A 155 -9.96 -8.44 -3.01
N GLU A 156 -10.51 -7.91 -4.10
CA GLU A 156 -9.73 -7.28 -5.16
C GLU A 156 -9.14 -5.94 -4.70
N CYS A 157 -9.92 -5.11 -3.99
CA CYS A 157 -9.42 -3.88 -3.37
C CYS A 157 -8.33 -4.17 -2.32
N ALA A 158 -8.45 -5.28 -1.58
CA ALA A 158 -7.42 -5.71 -0.64
C ALA A 158 -6.11 -6.05 -1.37
N TYR A 159 -6.21 -6.71 -2.52
CA TYR A 159 -5.06 -6.93 -3.41
C TYR A 159 -4.46 -5.60 -3.90
N VAL A 160 -5.28 -4.64 -4.35
CA VAL A 160 -4.80 -3.31 -4.80
C VAL A 160 -4.03 -2.58 -3.70
N MET A 161 -4.56 -2.56 -2.48
CA MET A 161 -3.89 -1.93 -1.34
C MET A 161 -2.57 -2.64 -1.03
N GLN A 162 -2.57 -3.97 -1.10
CA GLN A 162 -1.37 -4.75 -0.84
C GLN A 162 -0.30 -4.52 -1.91
N ARG A 163 -0.67 -4.50 -3.19
CA ARG A 163 0.24 -4.15 -4.28
C ARG A 163 0.81 -2.74 -4.09
N TYR A 164 -0.04 -1.76 -3.76
CA TYR A 164 0.42 -0.40 -3.44
C TYR A 164 1.53 -0.39 -2.37
N ARG A 165 1.38 -1.18 -1.29
CA ARG A 165 2.40 -1.30 -0.24
C ARG A 165 3.71 -1.90 -0.75
N GLU A 166 3.62 -2.94 -1.56
CA GLU A 166 4.82 -3.64 -2.06
C GLU A 166 5.54 -2.84 -3.14
N CYS A 167 4.81 -2.06 -3.95
CA CYS A 167 5.38 -1.16 -4.96
C CYS A 167 6.02 0.10 -4.36
N HIS A 168 5.76 0.43 -3.10
CA HIS A 168 6.19 1.69 -2.49
C HIS A 168 7.71 1.94 -2.61
N ASP A 169 8.52 0.90 -2.40
CA ASP A 169 9.98 1.02 -2.53
C ASP A 169 10.43 1.23 -3.99
N PHE A 170 9.67 0.70 -4.96
CA PHE A 170 9.92 1.00 -6.37
C PHE A 170 9.67 2.47 -6.66
N TYR A 171 8.67 3.10 -6.02
CA TYR A 171 8.43 4.54 -6.19
C TYR A 171 9.63 5.34 -5.70
N HIS A 172 10.16 5.01 -4.52
CA HIS A 172 11.40 5.61 -4.01
C HIS A 172 12.57 5.44 -4.96
N ALA A 173 12.80 4.22 -5.48
CA ALA A 173 13.90 3.94 -6.41
C ALA A 173 13.72 4.71 -7.73
N LEU A 174 12.49 4.77 -8.25
CA LEU A 174 12.14 5.49 -9.48
C LEU A 174 12.46 6.98 -9.36
N VAL A 175 12.12 7.63 -8.25
CA VAL A 175 12.36 9.08 -8.07
C VAL A 175 13.66 9.40 -7.34
N GLY A 176 14.34 8.40 -6.79
CA GLY A 176 15.61 8.56 -6.07
C GLY A 176 15.49 9.18 -4.67
N LEU A 177 14.29 9.23 -4.09
CA LEU A 177 14.08 9.79 -2.74
C LEU A 177 14.48 8.77 -1.65
N PRO A 178 15.13 9.21 -0.56
CA PRO A 178 15.54 8.35 0.55
C PRO A 178 14.40 8.12 1.57
N VAL A 179 14.58 7.16 2.49
CA VAL A 179 13.56 6.77 3.51
C VAL A 179 13.58 7.60 4.80
N PHE A 180 14.47 8.59 4.91
CA PHE A 180 14.39 9.50 6.06
C PHE A 180 13.23 10.47 5.89
N ARG A 181 12.72 10.99 7.02
CA ARG A 181 11.47 11.78 7.12
C ARG A 181 11.20 12.76 5.97
N GLU A 182 12.16 13.58 5.59
CA GLU A 182 11.98 14.56 4.51
C GLU A 182 11.72 13.91 3.13
N GLY A 183 12.42 12.81 2.82
CA GLY A 183 12.20 12.04 1.59
C GLY A 183 10.89 11.27 1.60
N GLU A 184 10.51 10.71 2.75
CA GLU A 184 9.20 10.07 2.96
C GLU A 184 8.04 11.04 2.74
N VAL A 185 8.11 12.24 3.33
CA VAL A 185 7.09 13.27 3.16
C VAL A 185 6.96 13.71 1.70
N ALA A 186 8.09 13.91 1.01
CA ALA A 186 8.12 14.24 -0.40
C ALA A 186 7.49 13.14 -1.26
N LEU A 187 7.81 11.87 -0.98
CA LEU A 187 7.21 10.76 -1.72
C LEU A 187 5.72 10.59 -1.41
N LYS A 188 5.29 10.74 -0.16
CA LYS A 188 3.87 10.67 0.23
C LYS A 188 3.04 11.75 -0.47
N ALA A 189 3.59 12.94 -0.67
CA ALA A 189 2.95 13.99 -1.46
C ALA A 189 2.78 13.56 -2.93
N PHE A 190 3.79 12.91 -3.52
CA PHE A 190 3.72 12.38 -4.88
C PHE A 190 2.68 11.24 -4.99
N GLU A 191 2.72 10.29 -4.05
CA GLU A 191 1.78 9.18 -3.98
C GLU A 191 0.34 9.67 -3.82
N PHE A 192 0.11 10.72 -3.04
CA PHE A 192 -1.23 11.31 -2.88
C PHE A 192 -1.73 11.91 -4.19
N ALA A 193 -0.89 12.68 -4.88
CA ALA A 193 -1.23 13.29 -6.16
C ALA A 193 -1.48 12.24 -7.26
N ASN A 194 -0.78 11.10 -7.24
CA ASN A 194 -0.96 10.03 -8.23
C ASN A 194 -2.12 9.07 -7.89
N THR A 195 -2.14 8.53 -6.67
CA THR A 195 -3.06 7.44 -6.27
C THR A 195 -4.36 7.93 -5.62
N GLY A 196 -4.34 9.12 -5.01
CA GLY A 196 -5.47 9.66 -4.25
C GLY A 196 -5.76 8.95 -2.91
N LEU A 197 -4.86 8.08 -2.42
CA LEU A 197 -5.05 7.40 -1.14
C LEU A 197 -4.94 8.38 0.04
N PRO A 198 -5.97 8.54 0.90
CA PRO A 198 -5.99 9.59 1.92
C PRO A 198 -4.84 9.53 2.93
N MET A 199 -4.40 8.33 3.32
CA MET A 199 -3.28 8.18 4.25
C MET A 199 -2.01 8.88 3.74
N THR A 200 -1.74 8.83 2.44
CA THR A 200 -0.56 9.46 1.86
C THR A 200 -0.63 10.99 1.99
N GLY A 201 -1.79 11.58 1.72
CA GLY A 201 -2.02 13.02 1.94
C GLY A 201 -1.98 13.40 3.42
N LEU A 202 -2.53 12.56 4.30
CA LEU A 202 -2.49 12.77 5.75
C LEU A 202 -1.05 12.66 6.30
N ALA A 203 -0.22 11.80 5.74
CA ALA A 203 1.20 11.67 6.09
C ALA A 203 2.00 12.94 5.74
N VAL A 204 1.56 13.72 4.75
CA VAL A 204 2.19 15.02 4.41
C VAL A 204 2.09 16.00 5.58
N PHE A 205 1.10 15.91 6.48
CA PHE A 205 1.06 16.75 7.68
C PHE A 205 2.25 16.51 8.62
N SER A 206 2.96 15.39 8.52
CA SER A 206 4.22 15.21 9.25
C SER A 206 5.31 16.20 8.80
N ALA A 207 5.14 16.87 7.64
CA ALA A 207 5.96 17.99 7.21
C ALA A 207 6.02 19.11 8.27
N PHE A 208 4.94 19.37 9.02
CA PHE A 208 4.92 20.41 10.06
C PHE A 208 5.91 20.13 11.20
N THR A 209 6.44 18.90 11.31
CA THR A 209 7.46 18.51 12.28
C THR A 209 8.89 18.59 11.74
N LEU A 210 9.08 19.02 10.49
CA LEU A 210 10.39 19.15 9.85
C LEU A 210 11.15 20.37 10.39
N LYS A 211 12.49 20.31 10.30
CA LYS A 211 13.33 21.47 10.64
C LYS A 211 13.09 22.59 9.62
N LYS A 212 13.31 23.85 10.01
CA LYS A 212 13.12 25.03 9.14
C LYS A 212 13.81 24.94 7.77
N ALA A 213 14.97 24.28 7.67
CA ALA A 213 15.65 24.06 6.39
C ALA A 213 14.95 22.99 5.54
N GLU A 214 14.56 21.87 6.15
CA GLU A 214 13.83 20.76 5.52
C GLU A 214 12.44 21.21 5.06
N TRP A 215 11.74 21.99 5.88
CA TRP A 215 10.46 22.61 5.53
C TRP A 215 10.55 23.53 4.32
N ARG A 216 11.58 24.38 4.25
CA ARG A 216 11.82 25.25 3.08
C ARG A 216 12.07 24.44 1.82
N ARG A 217 12.97 23.45 1.86
CA ARG A 217 13.19 22.57 0.70
C ARG A 217 11.93 21.83 0.27
N PHE A 218 11.11 21.38 1.23
CA PHE A 218 9.83 20.78 0.91
C PHE A 218 8.94 21.75 0.13
N TRP A 219 8.72 22.97 0.60
CA TRP A 219 7.84 23.93 -0.08
C TRP A 219 8.41 24.47 -1.40
N ASP A 220 9.71 24.69 -1.47
CA ASP A 220 10.36 25.32 -2.63
C ASP A 220 10.65 24.32 -3.75
N VAL A 221 10.84 23.04 -3.42
CA VAL A 221 11.31 22.02 -4.37
C VAL A 221 10.37 20.81 -4.40
N TYR A 222 10.29 20.06 -3.29
CA TYR A 222 9.69 18.72 -3.32
C TYR A 222 8.16 18.72 -3.39
N GLY A 223 7.48 19.68 -2.76
CA GLY A 223 6.04 19.84 -2.78
C GLY A 223 5.53 20.17 -4.19
N PRO A 224 6.04 21.25 -4.84
CA PRO A 224 5.71 21.55 -6.23
C PRO A 224 6.06 20.42 -7.19
N TRP A 225 7.23 19.80 -7.02
CA TRP A 225 7.64 18.63 -7.80
C TRP A 225 6.64 17.47 -7.65
N ALA A 226 6.29 17.12 -6.41
CA ALA A 226 5.40 16.01 -6.08
C ALA A 226 3.99 16.23 -6.65
N ALA A 227 3.46 17.45 -6.52
CA ALA A 227 2.16 17.79 -7.07
C ALA A 227 2.14 17.71 -8.60
N ARG A 228 3.14 18.31 -9.28
CA ARG A 228 3.24 18.31 -10.75
C ARG A 228 3.42 16.88 -11.28
N ASN A 229 4.39 16.15 -10.75
CA ASN A 229 4.69 14.79 -11.22
C ASN A 229 3.57 13.83 -10.86
N GLY A 230 3.07 13.84 -9.63
CA GLY A 230 2.02 12.91 -9.23
C GLY A 230 0.72 13.10 -10.03
N ALA A 231 0.33 14.36 -10.31
CA ALA A 231 -0.91 14.65 -11.03
C ALA A 231 -0.81 14.46 -12.56
N LEU A 232 0.37 14.66 -13.17
CA LEU A 232 0.55 14.60 -14.62
C LEU A 232 1.16 13.30 -15.13
N SER A 233 1.77 12.50 -14.25
CA SER A 233 2.36 11.22 -14.63
C SER A 233 1.32 10.12 -14.86
N GLY A 234 1.76 9.06 -15.53
CA GLY A 234 1.03 7.80 -15.57
C GLY A 234 0.83 7.22 -14.16
N ASP A 235 -0.23 6.43 -14.00
CA ASP A 235 -0.53 5.75 -12.74
C ASP A 235 0.57 4.74 -12.39
N VAL A 236 1.38 5.02 -11.38
CA VAL A 236 2.49 4.14 -11.00
C VAL A 236 2.02 2.77 -10.48
N ILE A 237 0.76 2.70 -10.03
CA ILE A 237 0.12 1.44 -9.64
C ILE A 237 -0.11 0.49 -10.84
N ASN A 238 -0.19 1.04 -12.06
CA ASN A 238 -0.39 0.31 -13.31
C ASN A 238 0.92 -0.15 -13.96
N VAL A 239 2.07 0.15 -13.36
CA VAL A 239 3.36 -0.37 -13.80
C VAL A 239 3.46 -1.85 -13.42
N TYR A 240 3.76 -2.68 -14.40
CA TYR A 240 4.06 -4.10 -14.19
C TYR A 240 5.54 -4.24 -13.82
N TRP A 241 5.88 -3.85 -12.59
CA TRP A 241 7.27 -3.75 -12.10
C TRP A 241 8.13 -4.98 -12.38
N GLU A 242 7.53 -6.16 -12.28
CA GLU A 242 8.14 -7.45 -12.52
C GLU A 242 8.67 -7.61 -13.96
N GLU A 243 7.99 -7.00 -14.95
CA GLU A 243 8.36 -7.01 -16.37
C GLU A 243 9.35 -5.88 -16.72
N GLU A 244 9.44 -4.84 -15.88
CA GLU A 244 10.20 -3.61 -16.14
C GLU A 244 11.60 -3.62 -15.49
N LEU A 245 11.99 -4.70 -14.80
CA LEU A 245 13.24 -4.79 -14.04
C LEU A 245 14.50 -4.63 -14.91
N GLU A 246 14.43 -4.95 -16.19
CA GLU A 246 15.55 -4.84 -17.14
C GLU A 246 15.44 -3.60 -18.04
N THR A 247 14.33 -2.86 -17.96
CA THR A 247 14.11 -1.62 -18.70
C THR A 247 15.04 -0.52 -18.19
N ASP A 248 15.52 0.32 -19.10
CA ASP A 248 16.24 1.54 -18.74
C ASP A 248 15.35 2.45 -17.87
N ILE A 249 15.88 2.86 -16.72
CA ILE A 249 15.09 3.62 -15.73
C ILE A 249 14.70 5.01 -16.24
N ASP A 250 15.51 5.63 -17.10
CA ASP A 250 15.21 6.95 -17.67
C ASP A 250 14.21 6.85 -18.82
N GLU A 251 14.22 5.75 -19.58
CA GLU A 251 13.15 5.42 -20.52
C GLU A 251 11.81 5.22 -19.80
N LEU A 252 11.81 4.45 -18.70
CA LEU A 252 10.62 4.24 -17.88
C LEU A 252 10.08 5.57 -17.31
N ARG A 253 10.94 6.42 -16.76
CA ARG A 253 10.59 7.77 -16.29
C ARG A 253 9.95 8.60 -17.39
N THR A 254 10.55 8.61 -18.58
CA THR A 254 10.05 9.34 -19.75
C THR A 254 8.67 8.84 -20.16
N ARG A 255 8.48 7.51 -20.26
CA ARG A 255 7.18 6.90 -20.61
C ARG A 255 6.09 7.21 -19.58
N LEU A 256 6.45 7.33 -18.30
CA LEU A 256 5.52 7.70 -17.24
C LEU A 256 5.33 9.22 -17.11
N GLY A 257 6.12 10.05 -17.78
CA GLY A 257 6.10 11.50 -17.61
C GLY A 257 6.59 11.95 -16.22
N ILE A 258 7.55 11.22 -15.65
CA ILE A 258 8.12 11.49 -14.32
C ILE A 258 9.51 12.11 -14.48
N GLU A 259 9.65 13.34 -14.02
CA GLU A 259 10.93 14.03 -13.86
C GLU A 259 11.54 13.66 -12.50
N LYS A 260 12.84 13.33 -12.47
CA LYS A 260 13.53 13.05 -11.21
C LYS A 260 13.75 14.35 -10.42
N PRO A 261 13.40 14.41 -9.12
CA PRO A 261 13.68 15.58 -8.29
C PRO A 261 15.19 15.72 -8.05
N PRO A 262 15.66 16.91 -7.64
CA PRO A 262 17.03 17.10 -7.16
C PRO A 262 17.40 16.08 -6.07
N ASP A 263 18.66 15.62 -6.05
CA ASP A 263 19.10 14.64 -5.06
C ASP A 263 19.11 15.24 -3.64
N LEU A 264 18.23 14.72 -2.80
CA LEU A 264 18.03 15.23 -1.45
C LEU A 264 19.27 15.06 -0.55
N ARG A 265 20.03 13.98 -0.71
CA ARG A 265 21.26 13.79 0.06
C ARG A 265 22.34 14.78 -0.38
N ALA A 266 22.45 15.02 -1.69
CA ALA A 266 23.37 16.02 -2.24
C ALA A 266 23.03 17.43 -1.75
N MET A 267 21.74 17.83 -1.80
CA MET A 267 21.30 19.14 -1.29
C MET A 267 21.62 19.31 0.21
N ARG A 268 21.30 18.31 1.04
CA ARG A 268 21.61 18.35 2.47
C ARG A 268 23.12 18.39 2.73
N GLY A 269 23.92 17.71 1.93
CA GLY A 269 25.38 17.76 1.99
C GLY A 269 25.90 19.17 1.70
N ALA A 270 25.47 19.76 0.58
CA ALA A 270 25.86 21.10 0.16
C ALA A 270 25.51 22.17 1.22
N GLU A 271 24.32 22.11 1.81
CA GLU A 271 23.92 23.03 2.88
C GLU A 271 24.77 22.89 4.15
N ARG A 272 25.13 21.67 4.52
CA ARG A 272 25.98 21.41 5.69
C ARG A 272 27.38 21.98 5.47
N GLU A 273 27.95 21.78 4.29
CA GLU A 273 29.25 22.34 3.92
C GLU A 273 29.22 23.87 3.87
N ALA A 274 28.16 24.47 3.31
CA ALA A 274 27.98 25.92 3.30
C ALA A 274 27.94 26.49 4.73
N ARG A 275 27.16 25.87 5.63
CA ARG A 275 27.08 26.30 7.04
C ARG A 275 28.42 26.15 7.77
N LYS A 276 29.18 25.10 7.46
CA LYS A 276 30.52 24.88 8.02
C LYS A 276 31.48 25.99 7.58
N ARG A 277 31.52 26.31 6.28
CA ARG A 277 32.33 27.39 5.73
C ARG A 277 31.97 28.76 6.31
N GLU A 278 30.68 29.04 6.48
CA GLU A 278 30.21 30.28 7.10
C GLU A 278 30.67 30.39 8.57
N LYS A 279 30.58 29.28 9.32
CA LYS A 279 31.04 29.23 10.71
C LYS A 279 32.56 29.45 10.80
N GLU A 280 33.35 28.76 9.97
CA GLU A 280 34.81 28.92 9.91
C GLU A 280 35.20 30.35 9.51
N ALA A 281 34.48 30.98 8.57
CA ALA A 281 34.71 32.36 8.19
C ALA A 281 34.44 33.33 9.36
N LYS A 282 33.33 33.14 10.08
CA LYS A 282 33.00 33.95 11.28
C LYS A 282 34.03 33.77 12.38
N GLU A 283 34.50 32.55 12.63
CA GLU A 283 35.54 32.28 13.62
C GLU A 283 36.89 32.90 13.23
N LYS A 284 37.26 32.85 11.95
CA LYS A 284 38.47 33.52 11.44
C LYS A 284 38.37 35.04 11.58
N MET A 285 37.22 35.65 11.27
CA MET A 285 36.99 37.08 11.47
C MET A 285 37.08 37.46 12.95
N ALA A 286 36.46 36.67 13.84
CA ALA A 286 36.49 36.92 15.28
C ALA A 286 37.89 36.77 15.92
N ARG A 287 38.79 35.98 15.31
CA ARG A 287 40.19 35.85 15.75
C ARG A 287 41.11 36.95 15.19
N ALA A 288 40.65 37.67 14.17
CA ALA A 288 41.39 38.76 13.53
C ALA A 288 41.06 40.14 14.14
N VAL A 289 40.10 40.19 15.07
CA VAL A 289 39.72 41.36 15.88
C VAL A 289 40.28 41.16 17.28
#